data_AF-A0A8K1FKR3-F1
#
_entry.id   AF-A0A8K1FKR3-F1
#
_cell.length_a   1.000
_cell.length_b   1.000
_cell.length_c   1.000
_cell.angle_alpha   90.00
_cell.angle_beta   90.00
_cell.angle_gamma   90.00
#
_symmetry.space_group_name_H-M   'P 1'
#
loop_
_entity.id
_entity.type
_entity.pdbx_description
1 polymer ?
#
loop_
_entity_poly.entity_id
_entity_poly.type
_entity_poly.pdbx_seq_one_letter_code
_entity_poly.pdbx_strand_id
1 'polypeptide(L)'
;MASKKPRPADANLSDLDEYERSEAEKFKSAVQRGRTEEEEDEDIGPKPLVETEEAANASLNYGKALLPGEGAAIAQYVQKNMRIPRRGEVGWNGQQIENLESLGYVMSGSRHTRMNAVRIRKENQVYTAEEKRALALINFEEKQQRENRIMSEFRDMLTERLTKKHGSRLVEDMESSTKAAMQQQQQQQQ
;
A
#
# COMPACT_ATOMS: atom_id res chain seq x y z
N MET A 1 3.63 43.22 -41.62
CA MET A 1 3.81 42.29 -40.49
C MET A 1 2.43 41.89 -39.98
N ALA A 2 2.00 40.66 -40.25
CA ALA A 2 0.68 40.17 -39.86
C ALA A 2 0.72 39.62 -38.43
N SER A 3 -0.08 40.17 -37.53
CA SER A 3 -0.19 39.68 -36.15
C SER A 3 -0.90 38.31 -36.12
N LYS A 4 -0.23 37.32 -35.53
CA LYS A 4 -0.78 35.98 -35.27
C LYS A 4 -1.94 36.12 -34.25
N LYS A 5 -3.15 35.71 -34.62
CA LYS A 5 -4.26 35.59 -33.66
C LYS A 5 -3.93 34.50 -32.60
N PRO A 6 -4.24 34.73 -31.31
CA PRO A 6 -3.93 33.78 -30.24
C PRO A 6 -4.77 32.49 -30.33
N ARG A 7 -4.23 31.39 -29.79
CA ARG A 7 -4.91 30.09 -29.70
C ARG A 7 -6.04 30.15 -28.66
N PRO A 8 -7.14 29.39 -28.83
CA PRO A 8 -8.37 29.56 -28.05
C PRO A 8 -8.26 29.19 -26.55
N ALA A 9 -7.14 28.63 -26.10
CA ALA A 9 -6.92 28.25 -24.70
C ALA A 9 -6.41 29.41 -23.82
N ASP A 10 -5.93 30.51 -24.41
CA ASP A 10 -5.32 31.65 -23.69
C ASP A 10 -6.24 32.89 -23.69
N ALA A 11 -7.56 32.71 -23.70
CA ALA A 11 -8.51 33.81 -23.57
C ALA A 11 -8.75 34.13 -22.08
N ASN A 12 -8.53 35.39 -21.68
CA ASN A 12 -8.85 35.88 -20.33
C ASN A 12 -10.34 35.67 -20.03
N LEU A 13 -10.67 34.74 -19.13
CA LEU A 13 -12.04 34.44 -18.66
C LEU A 13 -12.73 35.61 -17.93
N SER A 14 -12.04 36.74 -17.73
CA SER A 14 -12.56 37.90 -17.00
C SER A 14 -13.48 38.81 -17.82
N ASP A 15 -13.49 38.69 -19.15
CA ASP A 15 -14.25 39.55 -20.07
C ASP A 15 -15.45 38.84 -20.74
N LEU A 16 -15.84 37.65 -20.27
CA LEU A 16 -16.95 36.88 -20.85
C LEU A 16 -18.25 37.12 -20.09
N ASP A 17 -19.33 37.35 -20.84
CA ASP A 17 -20.68 37.54 -20.30
C ASP A 17 -21.19 36.25 -19.66
N GLU A 18 -22.14 36.40 -18.72
CA GLU A 18 -22.69 35.30 -17.91
C GLU A 18 -23.29 34.17 -18.77
N TYR A 19 -23.81 34.52 -19.95
CA TYR A 19 -24.32 33.58 -20.94
C TYR A 19 -23.21 32.73 -21.59
N GLU A 20 -22.09 33.37 -21.97
CA GLU A 20 -20.96 32.71 -22.63
C GLU A 20 -20.22 31.75 -21.68
N ARG A 21 -20.14 32.10 -20.39
CA ARG A 21 -19.62 31.18 -19.35
C ARG A 21 -20.45 29.92 -19.24
N SER A 22 -21.78 30.07 -19.23
CA SER A 22 -22.69 28.92 -19.15
C SER A 22 -22.57 28.00 -20.36
N GLU A 23 -22.30 28.56 -21.54
CA GLU A 23 -22.14 27.81 -22.78
C GLU A 23 -20.78 27.09 -22.84
N ALA A 24 -19.71 27.74 -22.36
CA ALA A 24 -18.39 27.13 -22.20
C ALA A 24 -18.40 25.98 -21.18
N GLU A 25 -19.15 26.09 -20.08
CA GLU A 25 -19.32 25.02 -19.09
C GLU A 25 -20.11 23.83 -19.67
N LYS A 26 -21.15 24.10 -20.45
CA LYS A 26 -21.91 23.05 -21.17
C LYS A 26 -21.04 22.35 -22.21
N PHE A 27 -20.21 23.08 -22.94
CA PHE A 27 -19.27 22.50 -23.90
C PHE A 27 -18.20 21.66 -23.21
N LYS A 28 -17.61 22.17 -22.11
CA LYS A 28 -16.61 21.44 -21.32
C LYS A 28 -17.16 20.15 -20.72
N SER A 29 -18.38 20.21 -20.18
CA SER A 29 -19.05 19.02 -19.62
C SER A 29 -19.42 18.00 -20.70
N ALA A 30 -19.82 18.43 -21.91
CA ALA A 30 -20.08 17.52 -23.04
C ALA A 30 -18.82 16.84 -23.57
N VAL A 31 -17.69 17.56 -23.64
CA VAL A 31 -16.41 17.03 -24.17
C VAL A 31 -15.69 16.16 -23.14
N GLN A 32 -15.77 16.49 -21.84
CA GLN A 32 -15.11 15.72 -20.77
C GLN A 32 -15.93 14.52 -20.27
N ARG A 33 -17.21 14.38 -20.67
CA ARG A 33 -18.07 13.25 -20.25
C ARG A 33 -17.66 11.87 -20.78
N GLY A 34 -16.62 11.78 -21.62
CA GLY A 34 -16.03 10.52 -22.07
C GLY A 34 -14.93 9.96 -21.18
N ARG A 35 -14.62 10.62 -20.04
CA ARG A 35 -13.66 10.12 -19.04
C ARG A 35 -14.37 9.96 -17.70
N THR A 36 -15.36 9.07 -17.66
CA THR A 36 -15.83 8.51 -16.40
C THR A 36 -14.70 7.65 -15.87
N GLU A 37 -14.07 8.08 -14.78
CA GLU A 37 -13.11 7.31 -13.98
C GLU A 37 -13.86 6.24 -13.15
N GLU A 38 -14.76 5.50 -13.81
CA GLU A 38 -15.62 4.46 -13.21
C GLU A 38 -15.77 3.23 -14.14
N GLU A 39 -14.89 3.06 -15.12
CA GLU A 39 -14.56 1.71 -15.57
C GLU A 39 -13.43 1.24 -14.65
N GLU A 40 -13.79 0.39 -13.69
CA GLU A 40 -12.83 -0.47 -13.01
C GLU A 40 -11.92 -1.06 -14.09
N ASP A 41 -10.68 -0.60 -14.15
CA ASP A 41 -9.62 -1.30 -14.87
C ASP A 41 -9.67 -2.74 -14.37
N GLU A 42 -10.25 -3.63 -15.18
CA GLU A 42 -10.27 -5.04 -14.94
C GLU A 42 -8.79 -5.42 -14.87
N ASP A 43 -8.34 -5.59 -13.62
CA ASP A 43 -6.96 -5.65 -13.17
C ASP A 43 -6.34 -7.00 -13.61
N ILE A 44 -6.31 -7.21 -14.92
CA ILE A 44 -5.95 -8.45 -15.58
C ILE A 44 -4.47 -8.36 -15.92
N GLY A 45 -3.67 -8.80 -14.97
CA GLY A 45 -2.23 -8.97 -15.10
C GLY A 45 -1.61 -9.32 -13.76
N PRO A 46 -0.43 -9.97 -13.73
CA PRO A 46 0.33 -10.05 -12.50
C PRO A 46 0.67 -8.62 -12.08
N LYS A 47 0.03 -8.15 -11.00
CA LYS A 47 0.38 -6.85 -10.42
C LYS A 47 1.88 -6.87 -10.10
N PRO A 48 2.62 -5.80 -10.41
CA PRO A 48 3.98 -5.68 -9.91
C PRO A 48 3.94 -5.92 -8.40
N LEU A 49 4.92 -6.68 -7.90
CA LEU A 49 5.12 -6.84 -6.46
C LEU A 49 5.07 -5.43 -5.88
N VAL A 50 4.07 -5.16 -5.04
CA VAL A 50 4.03 -3.91 -4.29
C VAL A 50 5.29 -3.95 -3.46
N GLU A 51 6.31 -3.21 -3.90
CA GLU A 51 7.54 -3.09 -3.16
C GLU A 51 7.11 -2.53 -1.82
N THR A 52 7.20 -3.37 -0.79
CA THR A 52 6.82 -3.00 0.57
C THR A 52 7.51 -1.70 1.01
N GLU A 53 8.62 -1.35 0.36
CA GLU A 53 9.35 -0.09 0.48
C GLU A 53 8.60 1.13 -0.07
N GLU A 54 7.82 1.02 -1.15
CA GLU A 54 7.06 2.13 -1.73
C GLU A 54 5.74 2.37 -0.98
N ALA A 55 5.08 1.31 -0.51
CA ALA A 55 3.96 1.44 0.43
C ALA A 55 4.42 1.94 1.82
N ALA A 56 5.67 1.63 2.20
CA ALA A 56 6.33 2.17 3.37
C ALA A 56 6.71 3.66 3.20
N ASN A 57 7.15 4.08 2.02
CA ASN A 57 7.58 5.45 1.75
C ASN A 57 6.50 6.34 1.11
N ALA A 58 5.28 5.81 0.91
CA ALA A 58 4.12 6.55 0.45
C ALA A 58 3.93 7.77 1.36
N SER A 59 4.32 8.94 0.86
CA SER A 59 4.34 10.26 1.49
C SER A 59 3.67 10.28 2.86
N LEU A 60 4.43 9.91 3.90
CA LEU A 60 3.91 9.74 5.24
C LEU A 60 3.43 11.09 5.75
N ASN A 61 2.13 11.31 5.60
CA ASN A 61 1.52 12.55 6.05
C ASN A 61 1.31 12.45 7.55
N TYR A 62 2.35 12.84 8.29
CA TYR A 62 2.30 12.96 9.74
C TYR A 62 1.37 14.08 10.22
N GLY A 63 0.59 14.74 9.35
CA GLY A 63 -0.40 15.76 9.66
C GLY A 63 0.14 17.20 9.59
N LYS A 64 -0.77 18.16 9.59
CA LYS A 64 -0.49 19.60 9.30
C LYS A 64 0.27 20.34 10.41
N ALA A 65 0.40 19.77 11.61
CA ALA A 65 1.00 20.47 12.75
C ALA A 65 2.54 20.42 12.80
N LEU A 66 3.17 19.64 11.92
CA LEU A 66 4.62 19.53 11.80
C LEU A 66 5.12 20.38 10.63
N LEU A 67 6.36 20.87 10.74
CA LEU A 67 7.02 21.52 9.62
C LEU A 67 7.33 20.49 8.52
N PRO A 68 7.43 20.92 7.25
CA PRO A 68 7.86 20.03 6.16
C PRO A 68 9.19 19.34 6.51
N GLY A 69 9.21 18.01 6.45
CA GLY A 69 10.37 17.18 6.80
C GLY A 69 10.61 16.93 8.30
N GLU A 70 9.93 17.64 9.21
CA GLU A 70 10.07 17.42 10.67
C GLU A 70 9.56 16.03 11.07
N GLY A 71 8.39 15.63 10.57
CA GLY A 71 7.81 14.31 10.86
C GLY A 71 8.68 13.15 10.36
N ALA A 72 9.23 13.27 9.15
CA ALA A 72 10.12 12.27 8.57
C ALA A 72 11.42 12.12 9.38
N ALA A 73 12.01 13.24 9.83
CA ALA A 73 13.19 13.21 10.68
C ALA A 73 12.90 12.53 12.03
N ILE A 74 11.77 12.86 12.67
CA ILE A 74 11.36 12.23 13.94
C ILE A 74 11.14 10.72 13.76
N ALA A 75 10.45 10.31 12.69
CA ALA A 75 10.14 8.92 12.43
C ALA A 75 11.40 8.05 12.30
N GLN A 76 12.48 8.56 11.70
CA GLN A 76 13.74 7.83 11.64
C GLN A 76 14.34 7.50 13.02
N TYR A 77 14.18 8.40 14.00
CA TYR A 77 14.60 8.11 15.38
C TYR A 77 13.68 7.08 16.03
N VAL A 78 12.37 7.18 15.80
CA VAL A 78 11.38 6.22 16.33
C VAL A 78 11.62 4.82 15.78
N GLN A 79 11.84 4.67 14.47
CA GLN A 79 12.14 3.39 13.82
C GLN A 79 13.44 2.76 14.34
N LYS A 80 14.43 3.59 14.68
CA LYS A 80 15.68 3.14 15.32
C LYS A 80 15.54 2.93 16.83
N ASN A 81 14.35 3.09 17.38
CA ASN A 81 14.04 3.02 18.80
C ASN A 81 14.93 3.94 19.66
N MET A 82 15.33 5.08 19.08
CA MET A 82 16.17 6.09 19.71
C MET A 82 15.33 7.27 20.19
N ARG A 83 15.84 7.93 21.23
CA ARG A 83 15.24 9.16 21.74
C ARG A 83 15.37 10.28 20.71
N ILE A 84 14.28 11.02 20.50
CA ILE A 84 14.24 12.19 19.62
C ILE A 84 15.10 13.32 20.24
N PRO A 85 16.14 13.82 19.54
CA PRO A 85 17.01 14.85 20.09
C PRO A 85 16.30 16.20 20.33
N ARG A 86 16.47 16.79 21.51
CA ARG A 86 16.04 18.17 21.82
C ARG A 86 17.12 19.18 21.43
N ARG A 87 16.78 20.47 21.45
CA ARG A 87 17.75 21.55 21.20
C ARG A 87 18.91 21.48 22.20
N GLY A 88 20.13 21.45 21.70
CA GLY A 88 21.35 21.35 22.51
C GLY A 88 21.78 19.92 22.86
N GLU A 89 21.07 18.90 22.35
CA GLU A 89 21.39 17.49 22.57
C GLU A 89 22.01 16.81 21.34
N VAL A 90 22.08 17.54 20.22
CA VAL A 90 22.71 17.04 19.00
C VAL A 90 24.18 16.75 19.29
N GLY A 91 24.58 15.48 19.18
CA GLY A 91 25.93 15.00 19.50
C GLY A 91 26.06 14.22 20.80
N TRP A 92 25.01 14.13 21.62
CA TRP A 92 24.95 13.26 22.79
C TRP A 92 24.08 12.05 22.52
N ASN A 93 24.40 10.90 23.13
CA ASN A 93 23.55 9.71 23.05
C ASN A 93 22.35 9.85 24.00
N GLY A 94 21.20 9.29 23.62
CA GLY A 94 19.98 9.29 24.43
C GLY A 94 20.20 8.74 25.84
N GLN A 95 20.97 7.66 25.97
CA GLN A 95 21.31 7.06 27.28
C GLN A 95 22.15 7.99 28.16
N GLN A 96 23.08 8.75 27.56
CA GLN A 96 23.91 9.70 28.29
C GLN A 96 23.04 10.84 28.85
N ILE A 97 22.08 11.32 28.05
CA ILE A 97 21.15 12.38 28.45
C ILE A 97 20.25 11.89 29.59
N GLU A 98 19.70 10.68 29.49
CA GLU A 98 18.86 10.09 30.54
C GLU A 98 19.60 9.98 31.88
N ASN A 99 20.87 9.57 31.85
CA ASN A 99 21.72 9.53 33.03
C ASN A 99 21.98 10.93 33.63
N LEU A 100 22.18 11.94 32.80
CA LEU A 100 22.35 13.32 33.28
C LEU A 100 21.06 13.86 33.90
N GLU A 101 19.91 13.56 33.30
CA GLU A 101 18.59 13.95 33.83
C GLU A 101 18.27 13.27 35.15
N SER A 102 18.60 11.99 35.30
CA SER A 102 18.39 11.25 36.56
C SER A 102 19.29 11.76 37.70
N LEU A 103 20.49 12.25 37.38
CA LEU A 103 21.38 12.94 38.32
C LEU A 103 20.91 14.36 38.69
N GLY A 104 19.86 14.87 38.03
CA GLY A 104 19.26 16.17 38.31
C GLY A 104 19.76 17.32 37.42
N TYR A 105 20.59 17.03 36.40
CA TYR A 105 20.94 18.03 35.39
C TYR A 105 19.75 18.27 34.47
N VAL A 106 19.41 19.55 34.26
CA VAL A 106 18.27 19.94 33.43
C VAL A 106 18.78 20.58 32.15
N MET A 107 18.45 20.00 31.00
CA MET A 107 18.80 20.57 29.70
C MET A 107 18.09 21.92 29.46
N SER A 108 18.76 22.83 28.74
CA SER A 108 18.21 24.16 28.42
C SER A 108 16.85 24.05 27.72
N GLY A 109 15.80 24.59 28.34
CA GLY A 109 14.43 24.54 27.83
C GLY A 109 13.55 23.44 28.42
N SER A 110 14.09 22.49 29.17
CA SER A 110 13.31 21.43 29.83
C SER A 110 12.42 21.97 30.98
N ARG A 111 12.70 23.17 31.51
CA ARG A 111 11.86 23.85 32.51
C ARG A 111 10.60 24.55 31.95
N HIS A 112 10.44 24.65 30.63
CA HIS A 112 9.31 25.37 30.02
C HIS A 112 8.11 24.45 29.79
N THR A 113 7.12 24.46 30.69
CA THR A 113 5.94 23.59 30.63
C THR A 113 5.18 23.71 29.31
N ARG A 114 4.88 24.93 28.84
CA ARG A 114 4.10 25.16 27.61
C ARG A 114 4.83 24.65 26.37
N MET A 115 6.14 24.90 26.28
CA MET A 115 6.95 24.47 25.14
C MET A 115 7.12 22.95 25.12
N ASN A 116 7.35 22.34 26.28
CA ASN A 116 7.42 20.88 26.42
C ASN A 116 6.11 20.21 26.00
N ALA A 117 4.97 20.77 26.38
CA ALA A 117 3.67 20.23 25.96
C ALA A 117 3.48 20.26 24.44
N VAL A 118 3.90 21.36 23.77
CA VAL A 118 3.85 21.45 22.30
C VAL A 118 4.80 20.44 21.66
N ARG A 119 6.01 20.28 22.21
CA ARG A 119 6.98 19.28 21.75
C ARG A 119 6.41 17.87 21.87
N ILE A 120 5.95 17.47 23.06
CA ILE A 120 5.37 16.15 23.30
C ILE A 120 4.18 15.90 22.37
N ARG A 121 3.33 16.91 22.13
CA ARG A 121 2.23 16.77 21.16
C ARG A 121 2.74 16.44 19.75
N LYS A 122 3.76 17.16 19.28
CA LYS A 122 4.38 16.92 17.97
C LYS A 122 5.02 15.54 17.88
N GLU A 123 5.72 15.11 18.92
CA GLU A 123 6.33 13.78 18.98
C GLU A 123 5.25 12.69 18.96
N ASN A 124 4.22 12.81 19.82
CA ASN A 124 3.10 11.86 19.89
C ASN A 124 2.33 11.73 18.58
N GLN A 125 2.25 12.81 17.80
CA GLN A 125 1.65 12.79 16.47
C GLN A 125 2.39 11.84 15.52
N VAL A 126 3.72 11.81 15.59
CA VAL A 126 4.54 10.89 14.80
C VAL A 126 4.47 9.48 15.37
N TYR A 127 4.56 9.33 16.69
CA TYR A 127 4.42 8.02 17.35
C TYR A 127 3.10 7.33 16.97
N THR A 128 1.97 8.04 17.10
CA THR A 128 0.65 7.48 16.77
C THR A 128 0.54 7.08 15.30
N ALA A 129 1.13 7.88 14.40
CA ALA A 129 1.12 7.58 12.97
C ALA A 129 1.98 6.34 12.63
N GLU A 130 3.19 6.26 13.18
CA GLU A 130 4.08 5.12 12.98
C GLU A 130 3.54 3.84 13.63
N GLU A 131 2.93 3.93 14.83
CA GLU A 131 2.27 2.79 15.48
C GLU A 131 1.11 2.26 14.64
N LYS A 132 0.24 3.14 14.15
CA LYS A 132 -0.88 2.74 13.28
C LYS A 132 -0.38 2.08 12.00
N ARG A 133 0.71 2.59 11.43
CA ARG A 133 1.34 2.04 10.23
C ARG A 133 1.97 0.67 10.50
N ALA A 134 2.71 0.53 11.60
CA ALA A 134 3.30 -0.74 12.01
C ALA A 134 2.20 -1.81 12.20
N LEU A 135 1.10 -1.46 12.87
CA LEU A 135 -0.06 -2.35 13.02
C LEU A 135 -0.70 -2.71 11.68
N ALA A 136 -0.83 -1.77 10.75
CA ALA A 136 -1.38 -2.03 9.43
C ALA A 136 -0.49 -3.00 8.62
N LEU A 137 0.83 -2.85 8.70
CA LEU A 137 1.79 -3.74 8.05
C LEU A 137 1.69 -5.16 8.63
N ILE A 138 1.62 -5.28 9.96
CA ILE A 138 1.42 -6.58 10.63
C ILE A 138 0.12 -7.22 10.18
N ASN A 139 -1.00 -6.49 10.17
CA ASN A 139 -2.30 -7.01 9.73
C ASN A 139 -2.28 -7.46 8.27
N PHE A 140 -1.59 -6.71 7.40
CA PHE A 140 -1.42 -7.05 5.99
C PHE A 140 -0.60 -8.35 5.83
N GLU A 141 0.52 -8.45 6.53
CA GLU A 141 1.37 -9.65 6.52
C GLU A 141 0.62 -10.87 7.06
N GLU A 142 -0.09 -10.74 8.19
CA GLU A 142 -0.91 -11.82 8.75
C GLU A 142 -2.00 -12.28 7.79
N LYS A 143 -2.67 -11.33 7.12
CA LYS A 143 -3.69 -11.64 6.11
C LYS A 143 -3.07 -12.39 4.92
N GLN A 144 -1.94 -11.92 4.40
CA GLN A 144 -1.24 -12.56 3.29
C GLN A 144 -0.76 -13.96 3.65
N GLN A 145 -0.22 -14.16 4.86
CA GLN A 145 0.16 -15.49 5.35
C GLN A 145 -1.06 -16.41 5.47
N ARG A 146 -2.20 -15.90 5.96
CA ARG A 146 -3.46 -16.67 6.05
C ARG A 146 -3.97 -17.07 4.66
N GLU A 147 -4.00 -16.15 3.72
CA GLU A 147 -4.41 -16.41 2.33
C GLU A 147 -3.49 -17.43 1.65
N ASN A 148 -2.17 -17.31 1.86
CA ASN A 148 -1.20 -18.26 1.33
C ASN A 148 -1.39 -19.68 1.90
N ARG A 149 -1.70 -19.81 3.19
CA ARG A 149 -2.01 -21.10 3.83
C ARG A 149 -3.27 -21.71 3.21
N ILE A 150 -4.34 -20.94 3.09
CA ILE A 150 -5.60 -21.40 2.47
C ILE A 150 -5.35 -21.81 1.00
N MET A 151 -4.55 -21.05 0.27
CA MET A 151 -4.24 -21.36 -1.13
C MET A 151 -3.37 -22.62 -1.26
N SER A 152 -2.47 -22.89 -0.31
CA SER A 152 -1.73 -24.16 -0.23
C SER A 152 -2.66 -25.32 0.03
N GLU A 153 -3.51 -25.23 1.06
CA GLU A 153 -4.49 -26.28 1.40
C GLU A 153 -5.44 -26.57 0.23
N PHE A 154 -5.86 -25.54 -0.51
CA PHE A 154 -6.68 -25.71 -1.70
C PHE A 154 -5.96 -26.44 -2.84
N ARG A 155 -4.69 -26.10 -3.10
CA ARG A 155 -3.86 -26.81 -4.08
C ARG A 155 -3.66 -28.27 -3.68
N ASP A 156 -3.45 -28.54 -2.40
CA ASP A 156 -3.29 -29.91 -1.89
C ASP A 156 -4.59 -30.71 -2.07
N MET A 157 -5.75 -30.14 -1.75
CA MET A 157 -7.04 -30.79 -2.01
C MET A 157 -7.30 -31.06 -3.50
N LEU A 158 -6.95 -30.12 -4.39
CA LEU A 158 -7.11 -30.30 -5.83
C LEU A 158 -6.17 -31.36 -6.40
N THR A 159 -4.90 -31.35 -5.98
CA THR A 159 -3.91 -32.35 -6.40
C THR A 159 -4.30 -33.74 -5.88
N GLU A 160 -4.78 -33.86 -4.64
CA GLU A 160 -5.34 -35.11 -4.11
C GLU A 160 -6.52 -35.59 -4.96
N ARG A 161 -7.49 -34.73 -5.29
CA ARG A 161 -8.61 -35.11 -6.16
C ARG A 161 -8.19 -35.48 -7.58
N LEU A 162 -7.23 -34.76 -8.15
CA LEU A 162 -6.76 -34.99 -9.51
C LEU A 162 -5.94 -36.27 -9.62
N THR A 163 -5.07 -36.54 -8.64
CA THR A 163 -4.31 -37.79 -8.53
C THR A 163 -5.23 -38.98 -8.25
N LYS A 164 -6.25 -38.82 -7.39
CA LYS A 164 -7.26 -39.85 -7.15
C LYS A 164 -8.12 -40.14 -8.38
N LYS A 165 -8.50 -39.12 -9.15
CA LYS A 165 -9.19 -39.29 -10.45
C LYS A 165 -8.29 -39.87 -11.55
N HIS A 166 -7.02 -39.49 -11.60
CA HIS A 166 -6.06 -40.10 -12.55
C HIS A 166 -5.79 -41.55 -12.17
N GLY A 167 -5.69 -41.85 -10.88
CA GLY A 167 -5.60 -43.22 -10.37
C GLY A 167 -6.84 -44.05 -10.72
N SER A 168 -8.05 -43.51 -10.54
CA SER A 168 -9.29 -44.21 -10.93
C SER A 168 -9.39 -44.43 -12.44
N ARG A 169 -8.98 -43.44 -13.24
CA ARG A 169 -8.99 -43.54 -14.72
C ARG A 169 -7.98 -44.57 -15.22
N LEU A 170 -6.80 -44.64 -14.63
CA LEU A 170 -5.80 -45.66 -14.95
C LEU A 170 -6.29 -47.09 -14.61
N VAL A 171 -7.03 -47.26 -13.51
CA VAL A 171 -7.64 -48.54 -13.16
C VAL A 171 -8.75 -48.92 -14.14
N GLU A 172 -9.60 -47.97 -14.54
CA GLU A 172 -10.66 -48.19 -15.54
C GLU A 172 -10.09 -48.53 -16.94
N ASP A 173 -9.02 -47.86 -17.35
CA ASP A 173 -8.33 -48.13 -18.62
C ASP A 173 -7.63 -49.51 -18.63
N MET A 174 -7.09 -49.94 -17.49
CA MET A 174 -6.52 -51.29 -17.32
C MET A 174 -7.59 -52.40 -17.30
N GLU A 175 -8.73 -52.17 -16.64
CA GLU A 175 -9.83 -53.13 -16.60
C GLU A 175 -10.54 -53.28 -17.96
N SER A 176 -10.66 -52.20 -18.73
CA SER A 176 -11.21 -52.24 -20.09
C SER A 176 -10.27 -52.92 -21.08
N SER A 177 -8.95 -52.64 -20.99
CA SER A 177 -7.90 -53.32 -21.75
C SER A 177 -7.89 -54.84 -21.52
N THR A 178 -7.95 -55.27 -20.24
CA THR A 178 -7.92 -56.69 -19.87
C THR A 178 -9.18 -57.43 -20.31
N LYS A 179 -10.37 -56.82 -20.21
CA LYS A 179 -11.62 -57.38 -20.75
C LYS A 179 -11.60 -57.51 -22.28
N ALA A 180 -11.08 -56.51 -22.99
CA ALA A 180 -10.95 -56.55 -24.44
C ALA A 180 -10.00 -57.68 -24.90
N ALA A 181 -8.89 -57.88 -24.19
CA ALA A 181 -7.96 -58.99 -24.44
C ALA A 181 -8.60 -60.36 -24.19
N MET A 182 -9.36 -60.53 -23.10
CA MET A 182 -10.10 -61.76 -22.81
C MET A 182 -11.16 -62.08 -23.88
N GLN A 183 -11.86 -61.06 -24.37
CA GLN A 183 -12.91 -61.23 -25.37
C GLN A 183 -12.34 -61.58 -26.75
N GLN A 184 -11.18 -61.02 -27.13
CA GLN A 184 -10.44 -61.46 -28.32
C GLN A 184 -9.95 -62.90 -28.20
N GLN A 185 -9.50 -63.32 -27.02
CA GLN A 185 -9.00 -64.68 -26.80
C GLN A 185 -10.11 -65.74 -26.83
N GLN A 186 -11.34 -65.38 -26.47
CA GLN A 186 -12.52 -66.24 -26.64
C GLN A 186 -12.99 -66.33 -28.10
N GLN A 187 -12.86 -65.25 -28.89
CA GLN A 187 -13.21 -65.26 -30.31
C GLN A 187 -12.22 -66.05 -31.17
N GLN A 188 -10.98 -66.27 -30.71
CA GLN A 188 -9.99 -67.09 -31.42
C GLN A 188 -10.10 -68.60 -31.10
N GLN A 189 -10.97 -68.98 -30.16
CA GLN A 189 -11.18 -70.38 -29.74
C GLN A 189 -12.50 -70.97 -30.25
N GLN A 190 -13.24 -70.24 -31.09
CA GLN A 190 -14.38 -70.72 -31.87
C GLN A 190 -14.04 -70.70 -33.35
#